data_AF-A0A1F9LH30-F1
#
_entry.id   AF-A0A1F9LH30-F1
#
_cell.length_a   1.000
_cell.length_b   1.000
_cell.length_c   1.000
_cell.angle_alpha   90.00
_cell.angle_beta   90.00
_cell.angle_gamma   90.00
#
_symmetry.space_group_name_H-M   'P 1'
#
loop_
_entity.id
_entity.type
_entity.pdbx_description
1 polymer ?
#
loop_
_entity_poly.entity_id
_entity_poly.type
_entity_poly.pdbx_seq_one_letter_code
_entity_poly.pdbx_strand_id
1 'polypeptide(L)'
;MNAFHSTPPGSIRAEFIRIINSFSTYLCSRKDSKISFPGISEASETIIQGWGKEAPIQAAFFFEGPENAPVFIIDSGTSFFKGETGALLSRIIAAMGLSAEKVFICNSGAPRAVAEKIRQVSPKIIITLGQEAGRVILGSEFSLEAMRGKFHEFEGTRVMPTLHPSFLLEQPQYKRQVWEDMKLVMEYAGL
;
A
#
# COMPACT_ATOMS: atom_id res chain seq x y z
N MET A 1 28.25 -53.77 30.37
CA MET A 1 27.66 -52.42 30.54
C MET A 1 28.31 -51.50 29.52
N ASN A 2 27.54 -51.02 28.54
CA ASN A 2 27.74 -49.70 27.93
C ASN A 2 26.42 -49.36 27.24
N ALA A 3 25.74 -48.38 27.80
CA ALA A 3 24.41 -47.96 27.41
C ALA A 3 24.47 -47.22 26.08
N PHE A 4 23.73 -47.72 25.09
CA PHE A 4 23.31 -46.91 23.96
C PHE A 4 22.39 -45.80 24.51
N HIS A 5 22.89 -44.56 24.56
CA HIS A 5 22.04 -43.40 24.77
C HIS A 5 21.27 -43.11 23.50
N SER A 6 20.02 -43.58 23.47
CA SER A 6 18.99 -43.12 22.56
C SER A 6 18.65 -41.66 22.89
N THR A 7 19.03 -40.71 22.03
CA THR A 7 18.48 -39.36 22.05
C THR A 7 16.96 -39.42 21.79
N PRO A 8 16.12 -38.75 22.60
CA PRO A 8 14.67 -38.81 22.44
C PRO A 8 14.23 -38.07 21.17
N PRO A 9 13.13 -38.50 20.49
CA PRO A 9 12.65 -37.83 19.30
C PRO A 9 12.03 -36.48 19.71
N GLY A 10 12.75 -35.40 19.47
CA GLY A 10 12.16 -34.07 19.45
C GLY A 10 11.05 -34.08 18.40
N SER A 11 9.83 -33.68 18.79
CA SER A 11 8.70 -33.52 17.87
C SER A 11 9.16 -32.84 16.58
N ILE A 12 8.65 -33.25 15.42
CA ILE A 12 8.88 -32.59 14.11
C ILE A 12 8.75 -31.06 14.24
N ARG A 13 7.85 -30.59 15.13
CA ARG A 13 7.71 -29.18 15.50
C ARG A 13 8.98 -28.56 16.08
N ALA A 14 9.66 -29.23 17.00
CA ALA A 14 10.90 -28.75 17.62
C ALA A 14 12.06 -28.71 16.61
N GLU A 15 12.16 -29.72 15.73
CA GLU A 15 13.14 -29.74 14.66
C GLU A 15 12.89 -28.64 13.63
N PHE A 16 11.63 -28.44 13.23
CA PHE A 16 11.24 -27.36 12.33
C PHE A 16 11.52 -25.97 12.93
N ILE A 17 11.17 -25.74 14.21
CA ILE A 17 11.48 -24.49 14.91
C ILE A 17 12.99 -24.25 14.95
N ARG A 18 13.79 -25.30 15.20
CA ARG A 18 15.25 -25.22 15.19
C ARG A 18 15.80 -24.82 13.82
N ILE A 19 15.25 -25.38 12.73
CA ILE A 19 15.63 -25.04 11.35
C ILE A 19 15.32 -23.57 11.06
N ILE A 20 14.11 -23.10 11.39
CA ILE A 20 13.71 -21.70 11.20
C ILE A 20 14.63 -20.74 11.97
N ASN A 21 14.93 -21.05 13.23
CA ASN A 21 15.82 -20.23 14.05
C ASN A 21 17.25 -20.21 13.49
N SER A 22 17.77 -21.35 13.04
CA SER A 22 19.12 -21.44 12.47
C SER A 22 19.23 -20.63 11.17
N PHE A 23 18.21 -20.71 10.31
CA PHE A 23 18.15 -19.93 9.08
C PHE A 23 18.02 -18.43 9.37
N SER A 24 17.20 -18.04 10.35
CA SER A 24 17.06 -16.65 10.77
C SER A 24 18.39 -16.06 11.27
N THR A 25 19.10 -16.80 12.13
CA THR A 25 20.43 -16.41 12.62
C THR A 25 21.44 -16.29 11.47
N TYR A 26 21.41 -17.20 10.50
CA TYR A 26 22.26 -17.14 9.31
C TYR A 26 22.02 -15.86 8.50
N LEU A 27 20.76 -15.51 8.22
CA LEU A 27 20.41 -14.28 7.51
C LEU A 27 20.87 -13.02 8.26
N CYS A 28 20.66 -12.96 9.58
CA CYS A 28 21.12 -11.85 10.41
C CYS A 28 22.66 -11.72 10.40
N SER A 29 23.40 -12.82 10.56
CA SER A 29 24.87 -12.81 10.54
C SER A 29 25.45 -12.37 9.19
N ARG A 30 24.82 -12.78 8.08
CA ARG A 30 25.22 -12.37 6.73
C ARG A 30 25.02 -10.87 6.50
N LYS A 31 23.91 -10.31 6.99
CA LYS A 31 23.63 -8.87 6.97
C LYS A 31 24.73 -8.07 7.67
N ASP A 32 25.10 -8.48 8.88
CA ASP A 32 26.11 -7.79 9.69
C ASP A 32 27.52 -7.86 9.06
N SER A 33 27.76 -8.89 8.25
CA SER A 33 29.04 -9.09 7.55
C SER A 33 29.15 -8.32 6.21
N LYS A 34 28.13 -7.55 5.80
CA LYS A 34 28.07 -6.82 4.50
C LYS A 34 28.31 -7.70 3.25
N ILE A 35 28.11 -9.01 3.35
CA ILE A 35 28.24 -9.91 2.21
C ILE A 35 26.92 -9.86 1.43
N SER A 36 26.94 -9.32 0.20
CA SER A 36 25.80 -9.38 -0.72
C SER A 36 25.51 -10.84 -1.09
N PHE A 37 24.23 -11.15 -1.27
CA PHE A 37 23.79 -12.46 -1.76
C PHE A 37 23.93 -12.46 -3.29
N PRO A 38 24.91 -13.17 -3.88
CA PRO A 38 25.08 -13.15 -5.32
C PRO A 38 23.85 -13.77 -6.01
N GLY A 39 23.30 -13.06 -6.99
CA GLY A 39 22.25 -13.58 -7.88
C GLY A 39 20.80 -13.38 -7.42
N ILE A 40 20.54 -12.54 -6.41
CA ILE A 40 19.17 -12.15 -6.05
C ILE A 40 18.83 -10.74 -6.57
N SER A 41 17.53 -10.45 -6.73
CA SER A 41 17.07 -9.13 -7.19
C SER A 41 17.13 -8.08 -6.09
N GLU A 42 17.10 -6.80 -6.46
CA GLU A 42 17.04 -5.66 -5.53
C GLU A 42 15.83 -5.75 -4.57
N ALA A 43 14.69 -6.26 -5.05
CA ALA A 43 13.52 -6.53 -4.22
C ALA A 43 13.80 -7.61 -3.16
N SER A 44 14.49 -8.69 -3.54
CA SER A 44 14.92 -9.74 -2.61
C SER A 44 15.97 -9.24 -1.62
N GLU A 45 16.92 -8.40 -2.05
CA GLU A 45 17.89 -7.75 -1.16
C GLU A 45 17.18 -6.89 -0.12
N THR A 46 16.18 -6.11 -0.52
CA THR A 46 15.39 -5.25 0.37
C THR A 46 14.67 -6.05 1.47
N ILE A 47 14.07 -7.19 1.10
CA ILE A 47 13.41 -8.09 2.05
C ILE A 47 14.41 -8.66 3.07
N ILE A 48 15.59 -9.08 2.61
CA ILE A 48 16.63 -9.66 3.48
C ILE A 48 17.21 -8.59 4.42
N GLN A 49 17.42 -7.36 3.94
CA GLN A 49 17.87 -6.25 4.79
C GLN A 49 16.86 -5.91 5.90
N GLY A 50 15.57 -6.16 5.66
CA GLY A 50 14.49 -6.04 6.64
C GLY A 50 14.32 -7.23 7.59
N TRP A 51 14.96 -8.37 7.32
CA TRP A 51 14.80 -9.61 8.10
C TRP A 51 15.28 -9.46 9.54
N GLY A 52 14.49 -9.97 10.49
CA GLY A 52 14.79 -9.93 11.93
C GLY A 52 14.53 -8.58 12.61
N LYS A 53 14.13 -7.55 11.87
CA LYS A 53 13.42 -6.40 12.46
C LYS A 53 12.01 -6.88 12.80
N GLU A 54 11.42 -6.39 13.89
CA GLU A 54 9.97 -6.52 14.07
C GLU A 54 9.34 -6.09 12.75
N ALA A 55 8.50 -6.95 12.16
CA ALA A 55 7.70 -6.54 11.02
C ALA A 55 7.08 -5.21 11.44
N PRO A 56 7.25 -4.12 10.68
CA PRO A 56 6.65 -2.85 11.08
C PRO A 56 5.22 -3.20 11.42
N ILE A 57 4.80 -2.85 12.66
CA ILE A 57 3.43 -3.05 13.14
C ILE A 57 2.56 -2.79 11.93
N GLN A 58 1.87 -3.83 11.41
CA GLN A 58 1.08 -3.67 10.20
C GLN A 58 0.25 -2.42 10.46
N ALA A 59 0.52 -1.34 9.72
CA ALA A 59 -0.06 -0.07 10.08
C ALA A 59 -1.56 -0.32 10.11
N ALA A 60 -2.23 0.10 11.18
CA ALA A 60 -3.64 -0.23 11.33
C ALA A 60 -4.38 0.26 10.07
N PHE A 61 -5.35 -0.53 9.62
CA PHE A 61 -6.16 -0.16 8.47
C PHE A 61 -7.20 0.86 8.94
N PHE A 62 -6.99 2.12 8.56
CA PHE A 62 -7.89 3.23 8.81
C PHE A 62 -8.68 3.51 7.54
N PHE A 63 -9.99 3.69 7.69
CA PHE A 63 -10.86 4.05 6.58
C PHE A 63 -12.05 4.89 7.05
N GLU A 64 -12.65 5.62 6.12
CA GLU A 64 -13.90 6.36 6.30
C GLU A 64 -14.81 6.18 5.07
N GLY A 65 -16.12 6.25 5.28
CA GLY A 65 -17.15 6.10 4.23
C GLY A 65 -17.68 4.66 4.07
N PRO A 66 -18.67 4.43 3.20
CA PRO A 66 -19.30 3.14 3.04
C PRO A 66 -18.38 2.11 2.40
N GLU A 67 -18.32 0.92 2.99
CA GLU A 67 -17.46 -0.16 2.53
C GLU A 67 -17.80 -0.71 1.13
N ASN A 68 -18.99 -0.41 0.60
CA ASN A 68 -19.46 -0.79 -0.73
C ASN A 68 -19.49 0.39 -1.72
N ALA A 69 -18.80 1.49 -1.41
CA ALA A 69 -18.75 2.66 -2.26
C ALA A 69 -18.14 2.33 -3.65
N PRO A 70 -18.65 2.94 -4.74
CA PRO A 70 -18.12 2.72 -6.08
C PRO A 70 -16.77 3.41 -6.33
N VAL A 71 -16.43 4.46 -5.56
CA VAL A 71 -15.18 5.22 -5.71
C VAL A 71 -14.32 4.99 -4.47
N PHE A 72 -13.13 4.43 -4.68
CA PHE A 72 -12.14 4.25 -3.63
C PHE A 72 -11.06 5.32 -3.75
N ILE A 73 -10.67 5.92 -2.62
CA ILE A 73 -9.55 6.85 -2.52
C ILE A 73 -8.50 6.26 -1.59
N ILE A 74 -7.26 6.17 -2.04
CA ILE A 74 -6.13 5.70 -1.25
C ILE A 74 -5.23 6.88 -0.92
N ASP A 75 -5.05 7.14 0.37
CA ASP A 75 -4.28 8.27 0.91
C ASP A 75 -3.10 7.75 1.75
N SER A 76 -1.96 8.44 1.75
CA SER A 76 -0.84 8.19 2.65
C SER A 76 -1.14 8.48 4.13
N GLY A 77 -2.12 9.35 4.43
CA GLY A 77 -2.50 9.73 5.78
C GLY A 77 -3.31 8.66 6.53
N THR A 78 -3.44 8.84 7.86
CA THR A 78 -4.27 7.99 8.74
C THR A 78 -5.50 8.70 9.31
N SER A 79 -5.69 9.98 8.96
CA SER A 79 -6.87 10.75 9.31
C SER A 79 -7.34 11.51 8.09
N PHE A 80 -8.56 11.23 7.65
CA PHE A 80 -9.11 11.76 6.43
C PHE A 80 -10.00 12.98 6.72
N PHE A 81 -10.20 13.84 5.73
CA PHE A 81 -11.11 14.99 5.81
C PHE A 81 -10.87 16.01 6.96
N LYS A 82 -9.72 15.94 7.65
CA LYS A 82 -9.34 16.90 8.69
C LYS A 82 -8.37 17.97 8.19
N GLY A 83 -8.42 19.14 8.83
CA GLY A 83 -7.56 20.27 8.52
C GLY A 83 -7.80 20.85 7.12
N GLU A 84 -6.88 21.68 6.65
CA GLU A 84 -6.97 22.33 5.34
C GLU A 84 -6.89 21.33 4.18
N THR A 85 -6.04 20.31 4.32
CA THR A 85 -5.88 19.23 3.34
C THR A 85 -7.18 18.46 3.16
N GLY A 86 -7.80 18.06 4.28
CA GLY A 86 -9.08 17.38 4.27
C GLY A 86 -10.22 18.25 3.70
N ALA A 87 -10.28 19.52 4.09
CA ALA A 87 -11.25 20.46 3.54
C ALA A 87 -11.08 20.69 2.03
N LEU A 88 -9.84 20.68 1.51
CA LEU A 88 -9.59 20.72 0.07
C LEU A 88 -10.05 19.43 -0.62
N LEU A 89 -9.76 18.26 -0.04
CA LEU A 89 -10.23 16.98 -0.58
C LEU A 89 -11.75 16.92 -0.65
N SER A 90 -12.45 17.33 0.42
CA SER A 90 -13.92 17.40 0.44
C SER A 90 -14.48 18.30 -0.66
N ARG A 91 -13.82 19.43 -0.94
CA ARG A 91 -14.22 20.32 -2.06
C ARG A 91 -13.99 19.68 -3.42
N ILE A 92 -12.91 18.92 -3.61
CA ILE A 92 -12.66 18.18 -4.85
C ILE A 92 -13.75 17.13 -5.07
N ILE A 93 -14.06 16.32 -4.05
CA ILE A 93 -15.11 15.29 -4.11
C ILE A 93 -16.48 15.92 -4.38
N ALA A 94 -16.82 17.01 -3.70
CA ALA A 94 -18.07 17.73 -3.94
C ALA A 94 -18.14 18.31 -5.36
N ALA A 95 -17.04 18.84 -5.89
CA ALA A 95 -16.95 19.32 -7.27
C ALA A 95 -17.12 18.19 -8.29
N MET A 96 -16.75 16.96 -7.94
CA MET A 96 -17.03 15.76 -8.74
C MET A 96 -18.49 15.31 -8.71
N GLY A 97 -19.38 16.02 -7.99
CA GLY A 97 -20.78 15.64 -7.81
C GLY A 97 -20.97 14.44 -6.89
N LEU A 98 -19.93 14.01 -6.18
CA LEU A 98 -19.98 12.85 -5.29
C LEU A 98 -20.47 13.24 -3.89
N SER A 99 -21.40 12.45 -3.35
CA SER A 99 -21.74 12.47 -1.94
C SER A 99 -20.80 11.58 -1.13
N ALA A 100 -20.73 11.80 0.19
CA ALA A 100 -19.95 10.96 1.10
C ALA A 100 -20.34 9.47 1.03
N GLU A 101 -21.56 9.15 0.62
CA GLU A 101 -22.04 7.76 0.48
C GLU A 101 -21.45 7.04 -0.73
N LYS A 102 -20.88 7.77 -1.68
CA LYS A 102 -20.28 7.22 -2.91
C LYS A 102 -18.77 7.07 -2.82
N VAL A 103 -18.17 7.44 -1.70
CA VAL A 103 -16.71 7.46 -1.51
C VAL A 103 -16.32 6.63 -0.30
N PHE A 104 -15.36 5.75 -0.51
CA PHE A 104 -14.59 5.09 0.53
C PHE A 104 -13.17 5.61 0.46
N ILE A 105 -12.59 6.02 1.60
CA ILE A 105 -11.19 6.44 1.67
C ILE A 105 -10.44 5.60 2.71
N CYS A 106 -9.21 5.21 2.43
CA CYS A 106 -8.37 4.47 3.37
C CYS A 106 -6.87 4.78 3.25
N ASN A 107 -6.10 4.35 4.25
CA ASN A 107 -4.67 4.59 4.31
C ASN A 107 -3.87 3.56 3.48
N SER A 108 -2.83 4.02 2.78
CA SER A 108 -1.91 3.18 2.01
C SER A 108 -0.94 2.39 2.89
N GLY A 109 -0.83 2.72 4.18
CA GLY A 109 0.06 2.04 5.14
C GLY A 109 -0.28 0.58 5.43
N ALA A 110 -1.47 0.11 5.03
CA ALA A 110 -1.94 -1.26 5.24
C ALA A 110 -2.16 -2.00 3.89
N PRO A 111 -1.11 -2.22 3.07
CA PRO A 111 -1.23 -2.66 1.69
C PRO A 111 -2.02 -3.97 1.50
N ARG A 112 -1.86 -4.93 2.43
CA ARG A 112 -2.61 -6.19 2.40
C ARG A 112 -4.12 -5.98 2.59
N ALA A 113 -4.49 -5.20 3.61
CA ALA A 113 -5.89 -4.90 3.90
C ALA A 113 -6.54 -4.10 2.76
N VAL A 114 -5.80 -3.14 2.17
CA VAL A 114 -6.27 -2.39 0.99
C VAL A 114 -6.54 -3.32 -0.19
N ALA A 115 -5.60 -4.21 -0.52
CA ALA A 115 -5.76 -5.16 -1.63
C ALA A 115 -6.91 -6.15 -1.40
N GLU A 116 -7.04 -6.68 -0.17
CA GLU A 116 -8.17 -7.53 0.22
C GLU A 116 -9.51 -6.80 0.08
N LYS A 117 -9.57 -5.54 0.53
CA LYS A 117 -10.78 -4.73 0.43
C LYS A 117 -11.17 -4.45 -1.02
N ILE A 118 -10.20 -4.11 -1.86
CA ILE A 118 -10.42 -3.92 -3.30
C ILE A 118 -10.95 -5.20 -3.94
N ARG A 119 -10.33 -6.36 -3.68
CA ARG A 119 -10.81 -7.65 -4.21
C ARG A 119 -12.22 -8.00 -3.75
N GLN A 120 -12.55 -7.69 -2.49
CA GLN A 120 -13.87 -7.98 -1.93
C GLN A 120 -14.97 -7.12 -2.56
N VAL A 121 -14.69 -5.84 -2.80
CA VAL A 121 -15.71 -4.85 -3.21
C VAL A 121 -15.75 -4.65 -4.71
N SER A 122 -14.60 -4.82 -5.39
CA SER A 122 -14.43 -4.51 -6.81
C SER A 122 -14.99 -3.12 -7.15
N PRO A 123 -14.43 -2.04 -6.57
CA PRO A 123 -14.96 -0.70 -6.78
C PRO A 123 -14.91 -0.33 -8.26
N LYS A 124 -15.77 0.60 -8.68
CA LYS A 124 -15.80 1.04 -10.08
C LYS A 124 -14.46 1.68 -10.48
N ILE A 125 -13.86 2.42 -9.56
CA ILE A 125 -12.61 3.14 -9.79
C ILE A 125 -11.85 3.39 -8.48
N ILE A 126 -10.52 3.39 -8.57
CA ILE A 126 -9.60 3.73 -7.48
C ILE A 126 -8.87 5.02 -7.84
N ILE A 127 -8.72 5.92 -6.88
CA ILE A 127 -7.92 7.14 -6.99
C ILE A 127 -6.80 7.04 -5.95
N THR A 128 -5.54 7.18 -6.37
CA THR A 128 -4.41 7.21 -5.43
C THR A 128 -3.89 8.63 -5.29
N LEU A 129 -3.81 9.13 -4.06
CA LEU A 129 -3.34 10.47 -3.74
C LEU A 129 -1.83 10.47 -3.47
N GLY A 130 -1.05 11.01 -4.41
CA GLY A 130 0.39 11.15 -4.27
C GLY A 130 1.21 9.90 -4.60
N GLN A 131 2.52 10.03 -4.39
CA GLN A 131 3.52 9.05 -4.79
C GLN A 131 3.44 7.76 -3.95
N GLU A 132 3.23 7.90 -2.64
CA GLU A 132 3.21 6.77 -1.70
C GLU A 132 2.00 5.86 -1.95
N ALA A 133 0.80 6.43 -2.02
CA ALA A 133 -0.42 5.68 -2.34
C ALA A 133 -0.32 5.00 -3.72
N GLY A 134 0.22 5.72 -4.71
CA GLY A 134 0.47 5.17 -6.04
C GLY A 134 1.42 3.97 -6.02
N ARG A 135 2.55 4.04 -5.29
CA ARG A 135 3.49 2.91 -5.17
C ARG A 135 2.90 1.69 -4.48
N VAL A 136 2.05 1.91 -3.47
CA VAL A 136 1.39 0.82 -2.76
C VAL A 136 0.47 0.01 -3.68
N ILE A 137 -0.23 0.68 -4.60
CA ILE A 137 -1.18 0.04 -5.52
C ILE A 137 -0.50 -0.43 -6.81
N LEU A 138 0.39 0.37 -7.38
CA LEU A 138 0.94 0.17 -8.74
C LEU A 138 2.40 -0.33 -8.76
N GLY A 139 3.04 -0.49 -7.59
CA GLY A 139 4.39 -1.05 -7.46
C GLY A 139 5.51 -0.01 -7.29
N SER A 140 6.72 -0.48 -6.99
CA SER A 140 7.90 0.35 -6.67
C SER A 140 8.30 1.31 -7.80
N GLU A 141 8.18 0.86 -9.05
CA GLU A 141 8.56 1.60 -10.25
C GLU A 141 7.58 2.73 -10.60
N PHE A 142 6.48 2.85 -9.86
CA PHE A 142 5.53 3.92 -10.04
C PHE A 142 6.21 5.29 -9.89
N SER A 143 5.97 6.19 -10.85
CA SER A 143 6.37 7.60 -10.80
C SER A 143 5.16 8.49 -11.03
N LEU A 144 4.80 9.29 -10.02
CA LEU A 144 3.60 10.11 -10.06
C LEU A 144 3.62 11.11 -11.20
N GLU A 145 4.76 11.75 -11.46
CA GLU A 145 4.90 12.74 -12.53
C GLU A 145 4.63 12.15 -13.92
N ALA A 146 5.12 10.93 -14.18
CA ALA A 146 4.99 10.27 -15.48
C ALA A 146 3.64 9.55 -15.68
N MET A 147 3.03 9.09 -14.58
CA MET A 147 1.90 8.15 -14.60
C MET A 147 0.57 8.77 -14.17
N ARG A 148 0.54 9.97 -13.57
CA ARG A 148 -0.70 10.70 -13.27
C ARG A 148 -1.52 11.00 -14.53
N GLY A 149 -2.84 11.11 -14.36
CA GLY A 149 -3.75 11.45 -15.47
C GLY A 149 -3.87 10.36 -16.55
N LYS A 150 -3.41 9.14 -16.26
CA LYS A 150 -3.55 7.96 -17.11
C LYS A 150 -4.17 6.84 -16.28
N PHE A 151 -5.04 6.06 -16.91
CA PHE A 151 -5.61 4.89 -16.28
C PHE A 151 -4.62 3.75 -16.22
N HIS A 152 -4.47 3.20 -15.01
CA HIS A 152 -3.76 1.95 -14.75
C HIS A 152 -4.78 0.92 -14.25
N GLU A 153 -4.29 -0.25 -13.88
CA GLU A 153 -5.14 -1.34 -13.42
C GLU A 153 -4.53 -2.01 -12.19
N PHE A 154 -5.38 -2.36 -11.24
CA PHE A 154 -5.04 -3.16 -10.08
C PHE A 154 -6.23 -4.05 -9.74
N GLU A 155 -6.00 -5.37 -9.68
CA GLU A 155 -7.04 -6.37 -9.36
C GLU A 155 -8.30 -6.19 -10.25
N GLY A 156 -8.12 -5.94 -11.55
CA GLY A 156 -9.22 -5.73 -12.50
C GLY A 156 -9.94 -4.38 -12.39
N THR A 157 -9.52 -3.51 -11.47
CA THR A 157 -10.11 -2.18 -11.25
C THR A 157 -9.24 -1.09 -11.82
N ARG A 158 -9.85 -0.09 -12.47
CA ARG A 158 -9.11 1.08 -12.98
C ARG A 158 -8.59 1.96 -11.85
N VAL A 159 -7.34 2.38 -11.98
CA VAL A 159 -6.65 3.24 -11.01
C VAL A 159 -6.27 4.55 -11.70
N MET A 160 -6.64 5.68 -11.09
CA MET A 160 -6.21 7.02 -11.48
C MET A 160 -5.29 7.62 -10.40
N PRO A 161 -3.97 7.67 -10.65
CA PRO A 161 -3.05 8.40 -9.79
C PRO A 161 -3.17 9.89 -9.99
N THR A 162 -3.17 10.65 -8.90
CA THR A 162 -3.20 12.11 -8.92
C THR A 162 -2.35 12.72 -7.81
N LEU A 163 -2.19 14.05 -7.82
CA LEU A 163 -1.43 14.77 -6.79
C LEU A 163 -2.20 14.80 -5.47
N HIS A 164 -1.47 14.68 -4.37
CA HIS A 164 -2.06 14.73 -3.05
C HIS A 164 -2.57 16.16 -2.71
N PRO A 165 -3.72 16.33 -2.04
CA PRO A 165 -4.26 17.65 -1.72
C PRO A 165 -3.31 18.55 -0.90
N SER A 166 -2.47 17.99 -0.02
CA SER A 166 -1.47 18.79 0.72
C SER A 166 -0.47 19.47 -0.22
N PHE A 167 -0.05 18.78 -1.28
CA PHE A 167 0.82 19.36 -2.31
C PHE A 167 0.15 20.52 -3.04
N LEU A 168 -1.17 20.48 -3.21
CA LEU A 168 -1.94 21.57 -3.84
C LEU A 168 -2.12 22.79 -2.93
N LEU A 169 -1.99 22.63 -1.62
CA LEU A 169 -1.97 23.77 -0.68
C LEU A 169 -0.67 24.55 -0.83
N GLU A 170 0.44 23.83 -0.95
CA GLU A 170 1.77 24.41 -1.15
C GLU A 170 1.96 24.94 -2.58
N GLN A 171 1.42 24.22 -3.58
CA GLN A 171 1.60 24.51 -4.99
C GLN A 171 0.25 24.58 -5.73
N PRO A 172 -0.53 25.67 -5.55
CA PRO A 172 -1.88 25.79 -6.10
C PRO A 172 -1.96 25.75 -7.63
N GLN A 173 -0.88 26.05 -8.35
CA GLN A 173 -0.82 26.01 -9.81
C GLN A 173 -1.14 24.61 -10.38
N TYR A 174 -0.97 23.55 -9.59
CA TYR A 174 -1.25 22.18 -10.01
C TYR A 174 -2.72 21.77 -9.84
N LYS A 175 -3.58 22.61 -9.25
CA LYS A 175 -5.02 22.32 -9.09
C LYS A 175 -5.70 22.00 -10.42
N ARG A 176 -5.31 22.69 -11.50
CA ARG A 176 -5.83 22.43 -12.84
C ARG A 176 -5.51 21.00 -13.28
N GLN A 177 -4.29 20.53 -13.04
CA GLN A 177 -3.90 19.18 -13.44
C GLN A 177 -4.71 18.12 -12.69
N VAL A 178 -4.91 18.29 -11.38
CA VAL A 178 -5.74 17.36 -10.58
C VAL A 178 -7.18 17.37 -11.08
N TRP A 179 -7.72 18.53 -11.43
CA TRP A 179 -9.05 18.62 -12.00
C TRP A 179 -9.18 17.90 -13.35
N GLU A 180 -8.16 17.97 -14.22
CA GLU A 180 -8.13 17.18 -15.45
C GLU A 180 -8.18 15.67 -15.17
N ASP A 181 -7.43 15.18 -14.18
CA ASP A 181 -7.50 13.77 -13.78
C ASP A 181 -8.90 13.40 -13.26
N MET A 182 -9.52 14.25 -12.45
CA MET A 182 -10.86 14.00 -11.89
C MET A 182 -11.94 14.00 -12.97
N LYS A 183 -11.80 14.80 -14.04
CA LYS A 183 -12.71 14.73 -15.19
C LYS A 183 -12.66 13.38 -15.89
N LEU A 184 -11.46 12.82 -16.10
CA LEU A 184 -11.31 11.47 -16.65
C LEU A 184 -11.96 10.42 -15.74
N VAL A 185 -11.78 10.57 -14.42
CA VAL A 185 -12.44 9.69 -13.43
C VAL A 185 -13.96 9.77 -13.55
N MET A 186 -14.54 10.98 -13.60
CA MET A 186 -15.99 11.17 -13.72
C MET A 186 -16.53 10.59 -15.03
N GLU A 187 -15.86 10.86 -16.15
CA GLU A 187 -16.22 10.33 -17.47
C GLU A 187 -16.25 8.79 -17.46
N TYR A 188 -15.20 8.16 -16.93
CA TYR A 188 -15.14 6.70 -16.81
C TYR A 188 -16.17 6.13 -15.81
N ALA A 189 -16.34 6.81 -14.67
CA ALA A 189 -17.25 6.39 -13.62
C ALA A 189 -18.72 6.72 -13.91
N GLY A 190 -19.02 7.43 -15.00
CA GLY A 190 -20.37 7.86 -15.36
C GLY A 190 -21.03 8.71 -14.27
N LEU A 191 -20.24 9.64 -13.71
CA LEU A 191 -20.65 10.59 -12.67
C LEU A 191 -21.07 11.94 -13.27
#